data_AF-A0A257H0E4-F1
#
_entry.id   AF-A0A257H0E4-F1
#
_cell.length_a   1.000
_cell.length_b   1.000
_cell.length_c   1.000
_cell.angle_alpha   90.00
_cell.angle_beta   90.00
_cell.angle_gamma   90.00
#
_symmetry.space_group_name_H-M   'P 1'
#
loop_
_entity.id
_entity.type
_entity.pdbx_description
1 polymer ?
#
loop_
_entity_poly.entity_id
_entity_poly.type
_entity_poly.pdbx_seq_one_letter_code
_entity_poly.pdbx_strand_id
1 'polypeptide(L)' 'MFISTAFAQTAPAAAGGDMQSSLMGMLPLVLMFVVLYFVMLRPQMKKLKAHRAMIDALAKGDEVVTAGGVLGPVST' A
#
# COMPACT_ATOMS: atom_id res chain seq x y z
N MET A 1 5.64 24.85 -28.94
CA MET A 1 5.50 25.15 -27.50
C MET A 1 4.90 23.91 -26.85
N PHE A 2 5.76 22.97 -26.45
CA PHE A 2 5.39 21.64 -25.96
C PHE A 2 5.60 21.58 -24.45
N ILE A 3 4.67 22.16 -23.71
CA ILE A 3 4.60 21.94 -22.27
C ILE A 3 3.16 21.54 -22.04
N SER A 4 2.95 20.23 -22.00
CA SER A 4 1.66 19.62 -21.69
C SER A 4 1.07 20.35 -20.50
N THR A 5 -0.15 20.87 -20.65
CA THR A 5 -0.97 21.28 -19.52
C THR A 5 -1.19 20.06 -18.65
N ALA A 6 -0.27 19.87 -17.70
CA ALA A 6 -0.45 18.94 -16.62
C ALA A 6 -1.71 19.41 -15.89
N PHE A 7 -2.79 18.68 -16.09
CA PHE A 7 -3.98 18.80 -15.26
C PHE A 7 -3.60 18.30 -13.87
N ALA A 8 -2.88 19.12 -13.11
CA ALA A 8 -3.10 19.19 -11.68
C ALA A 8 -4.50 19.79 -11.53
N GLN A 9 -5.50 18.90 -11.66
CA GLN A 9 -6.87 19.24 -11.35
C GLN A 9 -6.84 19.85 -9.96
N THR A 10 -7.29 21.09 -9.94
CA THR A 10 -7.27 21.99 -8.81
C THR A 10 -7.65 21.23 -7.55
N ALA A 11 -6.67 21.04 -6.66
CA ALA A 11 -7.01 20.91 -5.25
C ALA A 11 -7.91 22.12 -4.94
N PRO A 12 -9.11 21.94 -4.36
CA PRO A 12 -10.00 23.05 -4.12
C PRO A 12 -9.23 24.10 -3.31
N ALA A 13 -9.17 25.31 -3.87
CA ALA A 13 -8.55 26.44 -3.23
C ALA A 13 -9.11 26.57 -1.81
N ALA A 14 -8.23 26.69 -0.83
CA ALA A 14 -8.58 27.07 0.53
C ALA A 14 -9.09 28.52 0.51
N ALA A 15 -10.36 28.71 0.13
CA ALA A 15 -11.08 29.95 0.33
C ALA A 15 -11.71 29.89 1.72
N GLY A 16 -11.33 30.84 2.58
CA GLY A 16 -11.85 30.99 3.93
C GLY A 16 -13.37 30.98 3.94
N GLY A 17 -13.94 30.09 4.74
CA GLY A 17 -15.36 29.97 4.99
C GLY A 17 -15.57 29.08 6.20
N ASP A 18 -16.39 29.58 7.12
CA ASP A 18 -17.09 28.96 8.26
C ASP A 18 -16.61 27.57 8.74
N MET A 19 -16.52 27.36 10.06
CA MET A 19 -16.05 26.10 10.65
C MET A 19 -16.80 24.84 10.16
N GLN A 20 -18.07 24.99 9.79
CA GLN A 20 -18.89 23.96 9.14
C GLN A 20 -18.38 23.60 7.73
N SER A 21 -17.97 24.61 6.97
CA SER A 21 -17.35 24.47 5.64
C SER A 21 -15.94 23.89 5.75
N SER A 22 -15.20 24.20 6.82
CA SER A 22 -13.88 23.59 7.09
C SER A 22 -13.95 22.09 7.38
N LEU A 23 -14.94 21.61 8.14
CA LEU A 23 -15.15 20.17 8.37
C LEU A 23 -15.57 19.44 7.09
N MET A 24 -16.47 20.03 6.30
CA MET A 24 -16.86 19.49 5.00
C MET A 24 -15.73 19.55 3.96
N GLY A 25 -14.84 20.54 4.03
CA GLY A 25 -13.68 20.70 3.16
C GLY A 25 -12.49 19.80 3.53
N MET A 26 -12.41 19.31 4.78
CA MET A 26 -11.39 18.34 5.22
C MET A 26 -11.83 16.88 4.97
N LEU A 27 -13.12 16.65 4.71
CA LEU A 27 -13.67 15.34 4.39
C LEU A 27 -12.99 14.69 3.16
N PRO A 28 -12.77 15.37 2.02
CA PRO A 28 -12.08 14.80 0.86
C PRO A 28 -10.62 14.40 1.17
N LEU A 29 -9.92 15.19 2.00
CA LEU A 29 -8.54 14.92 2.39
C LEU A 29 -8.44 13.63 3.21
N VAL A 30 -9.28 13.49 4.24
CA VAL A 30 -9.32 12.29 5.08
C VAL A 30 -9.77 11.07 4.28
N LEU A 31 -10.78 11.21 3.42
CA LEU A 31 -11.30 10.12 2.60
C LEU A 31 -10.23 9.61 1.61
N MET A 32 -9.41 10.50 1.04
CA MET A 32 -8.26 10.13 0.22
C MET A 32 -7.23 9.31 1.02
N PHE A 33 -6.84 9.77 2.22
CA PHE A 33 -5.93 9.01 3.07
C PHE A 33 -6.49 7.63 3.44
N VAL A 34 -7.78 7.54 3.76
CA VAL A 34 -8.45 6.28 4.08
C VAL A 34 -8.44 5.33 2.89
N VAL A 35 -8.75 5.80 1.68
CA VAL A 35 -8.73 4.95 0.46
C VAL A 35 -7.32 4.48 0.15
N LEU A 36 -6.32 5.37 0.14
CA LEU A 36 -4.92 5.00 -0.09
C LEU A 36 -4.41 4.01 0.96
N TYR A 37 -4.73 4.25 2.24
CA TYR A 37 -4.42 3.33 3.34
C TYR A 37 -5.08 1.97 3.13
N PHE A 38 -6.37 1.93 2.78
CA PHE A 38 -7.08 0.65 2.64
C PHE A 38 -6.61 -0.15 1.42
N VAL A 39 -6.37 0.53 0.28
CA VAL A 39 -5.87 -0.10 -0.95
C VAL A 39 -4.43 -0.59 -0.78
N MET A 40 -3.57 0.11 -0.04
CA MET A 40 -2.18 -0.28 0.14
C MET A 40 -1.96 -1.23 1.33
N LEU A 41 -2.57 -0.97 2.50
CA LEU A 41 -2.32 -1.75 3.72
C LEU A 41 -2.93 -3.15 3.63
N ARG A 42 -4.17 -3.28 3.11
CA ARG A 42 -4.85 -4.57 3.00
C ARG A 42 -4.07 -5.60 2.16
N PRO A 43 -3.53 -5.28 0.97
CA PRO A 43 -2.74 -6.23 0.21
C PRO A 43 -1.37 -6.51 0.85
N GLN A 44 -0.74 -5.53 1.51
CA GLN A 44 0.53 -5.76 2.19
C GLN A 44 0.42 -6.82 3.28
N MET A 45 -0.60 -6.73 4.15
CA MET A 45 -0.81 -7.72 5.21
C MET A 45 -1.08 -9.13 4.66
N LYS A 46 -1.76 -9.24 3.50
CA LYS A 46 -1.96 -10.53 2.82
C LYS A 46 -0.65 -11.13 2.29
N LYS A 47 0.22 -10.33 1.67
CA LYS A 47 1.53 -10.79 1.18
C LYS A 47 2.43 -11.26 2.32
N LEU A 48 2.46 -10.51 3.43
CA LEU A 48 3.23 -10.89 4.62
C LEU A 48 2.71 -12.18 5.26
N LYS A 49 1.39 -12.33 5.35
CA LYS A 49 0.78 -13.55 5.89
C LYS A 49 1.05 -14.76 4.99
N ALA A 50 0.96 -14.60 3.68
CA ALA A 50 1.28 -15.67 2.72
C ALA A 50 2.77 -16.07 2.79
N HIS A 51 3.68 -15.10 2.91
CA HIS A 51 5.10 -15.37 3.04
C HIS A 51 5.44 -16.06 4.38
N ARG A 52 4.79 -15.67 5.49
CA ARG A 52 4.94 -16.36 6.78
C ARG A 52 4.39 -17.80 6.70
N ALA A 53 3.20 -17.98 6.12
CA ALA A 53 2.62 -19.31 5.94
C ALA A 53 3.47 -20.22 5.04
N MET A 54 4.12 -19.68 4.02
CA MET A 54 5.08 -20.41 3.19
C MET A 54 6.29 -20.86 4.03
N ILE A 55 6.84 -20.00 4.89
CA ILE A 55 7.93 -20.36 5.80
C ILE A 55 7.49 -21.40 6.84
N ASP A 56 6.29 -21.25 7.41
CA ASP A 56 5.75 -22.19 8.41
C ASP A 56 5.41 -23.56 7.79
N ALA A 57 4.99 -23.59 6.52
CA ALA A 57 4.73 -24.82 5.79
C ALA A 57 6.00 -25.56 5.37
N LEU A 58 7.15 -24.89 5.35
CA LEU A 58 8.44 -25.50 5.07
C LEU A 58 8.91 -26.29 6.29
N ALA A 59 8.82 -27.63 6.21
CA ALA A 59 9.27 -28.52 7.26
C ALA A 59 10.78 -28.78 7.16
N LYS A 60 11.40 -29.20 8.27
CA LYS A 60 12.79 -29.68 8.26
C LYS A 60 12.91 -30.83 7.25
N GLY A 61 13.77 -30.65 6.25
CA GLY A 61 13.97 -31.63 5.18
C GLY A 61 13.26 -31.33 3.86
N ASP A 62 12.41 -30.30 3.78
CA ASP A 62 11.88 -29.86 2.48
C ASP A 62 12.97 -29.23 1.63
N GLU A 63 13.02 -29.62 0.36
CA GLU A 63 13.96 -29.06 -0.61
C GLU A 63 13.44 -27.72 -1.11
N VAL A 64 14.17 -26.63 -0.80
CA VAL A 64 13.80 -25.28 -1.20
C VAL A 64 14.80 -24.67 -2.14
N VAL A 65 14.28 -24.06 -3.19
CA VAL A 65 15.03 -23.19 -4.09
C VAL A 65 14.98 -21.79 -3.51
N THR A 66 16.11 -21.34 -2.97
CA THR A 66 16.24 -19.95 -2.51
C THR A 66 16.36 -19.01 -3.72
N ALA A 67 16.04 -17.73 -3.54
CA ALA A 67 16.12 -16.72 -4.60
C ALA A 67 17.53 -16.54 -5.21
N GLY A 68 18.56 -17.07 -4.54
CA GLY A 68 19.95 -17.10 -5.04
C GLY A 68 20.29 -18.35 -5.87
N GLY A 69 19.33 -19.21 -6.20
CA GLY A 69 19.56 -20.42 -6.98
C GLY A 69 20.19 -21.58 -6.19
N VAL A 70 20.28 -21.47 -4.87
CA VAL A 70 20.78 -22.55 -4.01
C VAL A 70 19.61 -23.48 -3.70
N LEU A 71 19.72 -24.73 -4.17
CA LEU A 71 18.89 -25.86 -3.75
C LEU A 71 19.53 -26.48 -2.51
N GLY A 72 18.74 -26.60 -1.44
CA GLY A 72 19.16 -27.32 -0.25
C GLY A 72 17.97 -27.66 0.64
N PRO A 73 18.06 -28.74 1.44
CA PRO A 73 17.04 -29.06 2.43
C PRO A 73 17.01 -27.98 3.52
N VAL A 74 15.82 -27.66 4.05
CA VAL A 74 15.69 -26.82 5.24
C VAL A 74 16.36 -27.52 6.43
N SER A 75 17.61 -27.12 6.71
CA SER A 75 18.30 -27.47 7.94
C SER A 75 17.99 -26.40 8.99
N THR A 76 17.50 -26.86 10.14
CA THR A 76 17.31 -26.11 11.40
C THR A 76 18.34 -25.03 11.62
#